data_AF-A0A1V8UDP1-F1
#
_entry.id   AF-A0A1V8UDP1-F1
#
_cell.length_a   1.000
_cell.length_b   1.000
_cell.length_c   1.000
_cell.angle_alpha   90.00
_cell.angle_beta   90.00
_cell.angle_gamma   90.00
#
_symmetry.space_group_name_H-M   'P 1'
#
loop_
_entity.id
_entity.type
_entity.pdbx_description
1 polymer ?
#
loop_
_entity_poly.entity_id
_entity_poly.type
_entity_poly.pdbx_seq_one_letter_code
_entity_poly.pdbx_strand_id
1 'polypeptide(L)'
;MKRHLTIVIKLGTSSIVSEDTHEPLVSIIGTIVETVVALRRDGHRVIICSSGAIGMALHLTGEPRRPKHLPDVQALASIGQVSLMNMWTQQFAYFNMLVSQVLLTRHDIADRNQYLNAQNTFASLMSRGAIPVVNENDTISVQEIKFGDNDTLSAITAGMVQADYLFLMTDVDCLYDKNPRKHPDARPIEVVEDIADLDVDVSSGGSSLGTGGMGTKLTAARLATAAGVTTVITRSSKPGNIASIVRYAESQKAAAKSLESSLELPAQSTAGIATPDSSQAPDSANNTTIDIEIPPLHTRFLPDPHPIRDRYFWLLHGLAPHGTLFIDRGAYTALTNGAGLLPVGVVDVEGSFGQQECVRLSILPTRESPLSEGEEAGRALVNYSAIEIKRIKGLSSRKIAEVIGYADSEYVALRENIAFFKREGSRPGTPSGEREKDVTPKRYSLGRLSNYVAG
;
A
#
# COMPACT_ATOMS: atom_id res chain seq x y z
N MET A 1 1.23 -20.49 -19.37
CA MET A 1 1.29 -20.81 -17.92
C MET A 1 0.32 -19.90 -17.19
N LYS A 2 -0.44 -20.40 -16.21
CA LYS A 2 -1.24 -19.54 -15.32
C LYS A 2 -0.28 -18.64 -14.53
N ARG A 3 -0.53 -17.33 -14.49
CA ARG A 3 0.29 -16.37 -13.73
C ARG A 3 0.07 -16.59 -12.23
N HIS A 4 1.14 -16.83 -11.50
CA HIS A 4 1.09 -16.88 -10.03
C HIS A 4 1.07 -15.46 -9.50
N LEU A 5 0.12 -15.16 -8.62
CA LEU A 5 -0.11 -13.82 -8.08
C LEU A 5 0.18 -13.83 -6.59
N THR A 6 0.57 -12.68 -6.05
CA THR A 6 0.61 -12.44 -4.61
C THR A 6 -0.59 -11.61 -4.20
N ILE A 7 -1.38 -12.12 -3.26
CA ILE A 7 -2.65 -11.53 -2.83
C ILE A 7 -2.58 -11.28 -1.32
N VAL A 8 -2.77 -10.03 -0.91
CA VAL A 8 -2.94 -9.64 0.49
C VAL A 8 -4.43 -9.48 0.76
N ILE A 9 -4.94 -10.11 1.82
CA ILE A 9 -6.35 -10.03 2.23
C ILE A 9 -6.40 -9.42 3.63
N LYS A 10 -6.96 -8.22 3.74
CA LYS A 10 -7.19 -7.56 5.01
C LYS A 10 -8.57 -7.90 5.54
N LEU A 11 -8.61 -8.39 6.77
CA LEU A 11 -9.84 -8.74 7.49
C LEU A 11 -9.99 -7.80 8.69
N GLY A 12 -11.12 -7.08 8.75
CA GLY A 12 -11.47 -6.25 9.91
C GLY A 12 -12.00 -7.10 11.07
N THR A 13 -12.07 -6.51 12.27
CA THR A 13 -12.60 -7.17 13.47
C THR A 13 -14.00 -7.74 13.24
N SER A 14 -14.88 -6.99 12.55
CA SER A 14 -16.24 -7.41 12.18
C SER A 14 -16.31 -8.55 11.17
N SER A 15 -15.18 -8.97 10.59
CA SER A 15 -15.10 -10.18 9.75
C SER A 15 -14.72 -11.43 10.55
N ILE A 16 -14.23 -11.23 11.78
CA ILE A 16 -13.68 -12.30 12.63
C ILE A 16 -14.58 -12.56 13.83
N VAL A 17 -15.10 -11.51 14.46
CA VAL A 17 -15.95 -11.60 15.66
C VAL A 17 -17.22 -10.76 15.50
N SER A 18 -18.28 -11.22 16.14
CA SER A 18 -19.55 -10.50 16.29
C SER A 18 -19.36 -9.23 17.11
N GLU A 19 -20.03 -8.15 16.72
CA GLU A 19 -19.93 -6.89 17.47
C GLU A 19 -20.70 -6.90 18.79
N ASP A 20 -21.76 -7.71 18.86
CA ASP A 20 -22.66 -7.77 20.02
C ASP A 20 -22.25 -8.87 21.00
N THR A 21 -21.90 -10.05 20.50
CA THR A 21 -21.60 -11.23 21.34
C THR A 21 -20.12 -11.48 21.53
N HIS A 22 -19.26 -10.80 20.75
CA HIS A 22 -17.82 -11.06 20.62
C HIS A 22 -17.46 -12.48 20.15
N GLU A 23 -18.45 -13.33 19.85
CA GLU A 23 -18.21 -14.69 19.38
C GLU A 23 -17.55 -14.69 17.99
N PRO A 24 -16.66 -15.66 17.71
CA PRO A 24 -16.09 -15.84 16.38
C PRO A 24 -17.16 -16.10 15.32
N LEU A 25 -17.06 -15.43 14.18
CA LEU A 25 -17.97 -15.59 13.04
C LEU A 25 -17.56 -16.81 12.21
N VAL A 26 -17.79 -18.00 12.76
CA VAL A 26 -17.30 -19.29 12.22
C VAL A 26 -17.63 -19.50 10.74
N SER A 27 -18.84 -19.11 10.30
CA SER A 27 -19.25 -19.25 8.89
C SER A 27 -18.42 -18.36 7.94
N ILE A 28 -18.14 -17.13 8.34
CA ILE A 28 -17.30 -16.20 7.56
C ILE A 28 -15.85 -16.70 7.57
N ILE A 29 -15.33 -17.10 8.73
CA ILE A 29 -13.98 -17.67 8.87
C ILE A 29 -13.81 -18.89 7.95
N GLY A 30 -14.75 -19.82 7.96
CA GLY A 30 -14.73 -21.00 7.06
C GLY A 30 -14.69 -20.59 5.59
N THR A 31 -15.51 -19.61 5.19
CA THR A 31 -15.52 -19.10 3.81
C THR A 31 -14.20 -18.44 3.43
N ILE A 32 -13.55 -17.70 4.34
CA ILE A 32 -12.21 -17.13 4.13
C ILE A 32 -11.21 -18.25 3.90
N VAL A 33 -11.21 -19.27 4.75
CA VAL A 33 -10.29 -20.41 4.67
C VAL A 33 -10.46 -21.12 3.33
N GLU A 34 -11.68 -21.44 2.93
CA GLU A 34 -11.99 -22.06 1.62
C GLU A 34 -11.50 -21.20 0.45
N THR A 35 -11.71 -19.89 0.52
CA THR A 35 -11.25 -18.93 -0.49
C THR A 35 -9.73 -18.94 -0.60
N VAL A 36 -9.02 -18.86 0.52
CA VAL A 36 -7.55 -18.89 0.56
C VAL A 36 -7.04 -20.24 0.06
N VAL A 37 -7.67 -21.35 0.45
CA VAL A 37 -7.33 -22.69 -0.02
C VAL A 37 -7.47 -22.80 -1.55
N ALA A 38 -8.56 -22.27 -2.12
CA ALA A 38 -8.77 -22.25 -3.56
C ALA A 38 -7.66 -21.45 -4.27
N LEU A 39 -7.38 -20.23 -3.81
CA LEU A 39 -6.31 -19.38 -4.36
C LEU A 39 -4.93 -20.06 -4.28
N ARG A 40 -4.62 -20.71 -3.15
CA ARG A 40 -3.37 -21.46 -2.96
C ARG A 40 -3.27 -22.66 -3.91
N ARG A 41 -4.37 -23.37 -4.16
CA ARG A 41 -4.43 -24.50 -5.10
C ARG A 41 -4.25 -24.04 -6.56
N ASP A 42 -4.69 -22.83 -6.88
CA ASP A 42 -4.43 -22.18 -8.18
C ASP A 42 -2.98 -21.66 -8.33
N GLY A 43 -2.12 -21.83 -7.32
CA GLY A 43 -0.71 -21.45 -7.35
C GLY A 43 -0.41 -20.03 -6.87
N HIS A 44 -1.42 -19.30 -6.41
CA HIS A 44 -1.23 -17.96 -5.85
C HIS A 44 -0.57 -18.01 -4.46
N ARG A 45 0.16 -16.95 -4.11
CA ARG A 45 0.66 -16.69 -2.77
C ARG A 45 -0.36 -15.81 -2.05
N VAL A 46 -0.69 -16.15 -0.81
CA VAL A 46 -1.71 -15.42 -0.03
C VAL A 46 -1.13 -15.03 1.31
N ILE A 47 -1.37 -13.78 1.69
CA ILE A 47 -1.03 -13.19 2.99
C ILE A 47 -2.32 -12.65 3.60
N ILE A 48 -2.53 -12.90 4.89
CA ILE A 48 -3.70 -12.42 5.62
C ILE A 48 -3.25 -11.31 6.56
N CYS A 49 -3.89 -10.15 6.51
CA CYS A 49 -3.74 -9.09 7.52
C CYS A 49 -4.99 -9.09 8.40
N SER A 50 -4.91 -9.70 9.58
CA SER A 50 -6.09 -9.98 10.41
C SER A 50 -6.16 -9.04 11.61
N SER A 51 -7.25 -8.30 11.75
CA SER A 51 -7.68 -7.77 13.06
C SER A 51 -8.32 -8.87 13.91
N GLY A 52 -8.97 -8.48 15.02
CA GLY A 52 -9.80 -9.39 15.80
C GLY A 52 -9.20 -9.89 17.11
N ALA A 53 -7.89 -9.68 17.36
CA ALA A 53 -7.24 -10.13 18.60
C ALA A 53 -7.98 -9.65 19.86
N ILE A 54 -8.15 -8.34 20.04
CA ILE A 54 -8.88 -7.79 21.20
C ILE A 54 -10.31 -8.35 21.27
N GLY A 55 -11.02 -8.48 20.15
CA GLY A 55 -12.37 -9.04 20.11
C GLY A 55 -12.43 -10.48 20.61
N MET A 56 -11.48 -11.32 20.18
CA MET A 56 -11.33 -12.69 20.68
C MET A 56 -11.07 -12.71 22.19
N ALA A 57 -10.25 -11.77 22.70
CA ALA A 57 -9.98 -11.68 24.12
C ALA A 57 -11.22 -11.29 24.93
N LEU A 58 -12.00 -10.30 24.46
CA LEU A 58 -13.23 -9.87 25.12
C LEU A 58 -14.23 -11.02 25.29
N HIS A 59 -14.36 -11.87 24.27
CA HIS A 59 -15.17 -13.10 24.37
C HIS A 59 -14.64 -14.06 25.44
N LEU A 60 -13.32 -14.29 25.46
CA LEU A 60 -12.69 -15.23 26.40
C LEU A 60 -12.70 -14.74 27.85
N THR A 61 -12.55 -13.44 28.08
CA THR A 61 -12.55 -12.84 29.42
C THR A 61 -13.95 -12.48 29.90
N GLY A 62 -14.97 -12.54 29.03
CA GLY A 62 -16.33 -12.11 29.33
C GLY A 62 -16.45 -10.60 29.51
N GLU A 63 -15.50 -9.82 28.97
CA GLU A 63 -15.54 -8.36 29.06
C GLU A 63 -16.56 -7.78 28.07
N PRO A 64 -17.48 -6.92 28.53
CA PRO A 64 -18.58 -6.45 27.70
C PRO A 64 -18.17 -5.40 26.67
N ARG A 65 -16.99 -4.77 26.82
CA ARG A 65 -16.50 -3.75 25.90
C ARG A 65 -15.00 -3.58 26.00
N ARG A 66 -14.40 -3.07 24.92
CA ARG A 66 -12.99 -2.69 24.90
C ARG A 66 -12.66 -1.68 26.02
N PRO A 67 -11.61 -1.91 26.84
CA PRO A 67 -11.16 -0.96 27.84
C PRO A 67 -10.55 0.31 27.20
N LYS A 68 -10.48 1.39 27.97
CA LYS A 68 -9.91 2.67 27.51
C LYS A 68 -8.45 2.85 27.90
N HIS A 69 -8.03 2.22 28.99
CA HIS A 69 -6.68 2.35 29.52
C HIS A 69 -5.72 1.47 28.70
N LEU A 70 -4.66 2.08 28.17
CA LEU A 70 -3.78 1.46 27.17
C LEU A 70 -3.20 0.11 27.64
N PRO A 71 -2.64 -0.03 28.86
CA PRO A 71 -2.14 -1.31 29.35
C PRO A 71 -3.18 -2.44 29.30
N ASP A 72 -4.44 -2.16 29.61
CA ASP A 72 -5.51 -3.16 29.57
C ASP A 72 -5.84 -3.55 28.12
N VAL A 73 -5.82 -2.59 27.20
CA VAL A 73 -5.97 -2.84 25.76
C VAL A 73 -4.84 -3.73 25.25
N GLN A 74 -3.59 -3.47 25.66
CA GLN A 74 -2.42 -4.24 25.27
C GLN A 74 -2.45 -5.65 25.87
N ALA A 75 -2.90 -5.79 27.12
CA ALA A 75 -3.09 -7.09 27.77
C ALA A 75 -4.12 -7.95 27.01
N LEU A 76 -5.28 -7.38 26.67
CA LEU A 76 -6.29 -8.07 25.87
C LEU A 76 -5.79 -8.39 24.47
N ALA A 77 -5.06 -7.49 23.80
CA ALA A 77 -4.48 -7.78 22.50
C ALA A 77 -3.52 -8.98 22.58
N SER A 78 -2.67 -9.05 23.60
CA SER A 78 -1.76 -10.17 23.84
C SER A 78 -2.50 -11.49 24.06
N ILE A 79 -3.54 -11.50 24.92
CA ILE A 79 -4.37 -12.70 25.19
C ILE A 79 -5.06 -13.16 23.90
N GLY A 80 -5.70 -12.22 23.23
CA GLY A 80 -6.51 -12.48 22.05
C GLY A 80 -5.71 -12.87 20.82
N GLN A 81 -4.48 -12.39 20.69
CA GLN A 81 -3.58 -12.75 19.59
C GLN A 81 -3.24 -14.25 19.60
N VAL A 82 -3.05 -14.85 20.78
CA VAL A 82 -2.85 -16.30 20.91
C VAL A 82 -4.06 -17.06 20.38
N SER A 83 -5.26 -16.64 20.79
CA SER A 83 -6.52 -17.28 20.36
C SER A 83 -6.80 -17.08 18.88
N LEU A 84 -6.51 -15.90 18.33
CA LEU A 84 -6.62 -15.61 16.90
C LEU A 84 -5.69 -16.50 16.07
N MET A 85 -4.43 -16.65 16.48
CA MET A 85 -3.47 -17.51 15.77
C MET A 85 -3.83 -18.98 15.89
N ASN A 86 -4.30 -19.43 17.06
CA ASN A 86 -4.77 -20.80 17.24
C ASN A 86 -5.97 -21.10 16.32
N MET A 87 -6.94 -20.18 16.24
CA MET A 87 -8.07 -20.29 15.31
C MET A 87 -7.59 -20.46 13.87
N TRP A 88 -6.74 -19.56 13.35
CA TRP A 88 -6.23 -19.69 11.98
C TRP A 88 -5.46 -20.99 11.74
N THR A 89 -4.59 -21.36 12.68
CA THR A 89 -3.77 -22.57 12.56
C THR A 89 -4.63 -23.82 12.51
N GLN A 90 -5.65 -23.92 13.37
CA GLN A 90 -6.57 -25.07 13.37
C GLN A 90 -7.38 -25.16 12.08
N GLN A 91 -7.88 -24.03 11.56
CA GLN A 91 -8.69 -24.03 10.34
C GLN A 91 -7.88 -24.43 9.11
N PHE A 92 -6.66 -23.92 8.96
CA PHE A 92 -5.79 -24.28 7.83
C PHE A 92 -5.14 -25.65 7.94
N ALA A 93 -5.02 -26.21 9.15
CA ALA A 93 -4.46 -27.55 9.38
C ALA A 93 -5.27 -28.65 8.67
N TYR A 94 -6.60 -28.52 8.57
CA TYR A 94 -7.44 -29.46 7.81
C TYR A 94 -7.05 -29.60 6.33
N PHE A 95 -6.38 -28.59 5.78
CA PHE A 95 -5.94 -28.53 4.39
C PHE A 95 -4.43 -28.70 4.23
N ASN A 96 -3.70 -29.09 5.29
CA ASN A 96 -2.24 -29.20 5.33
C ASN A 96 -1.53 -27.90 4.90
N MET A 97 -2.13 -26.74 5.19
CA MET A 97 -1.53 -25.45 4.89
C MET A 97 -0.85 -24.87 6.12
N LEU A 98 0.44 -24.53 5.96
CA LEU A 98 1.22 -23.92 7.03
C LEU A 98 0.79 -22.47 7.22
N VAL A 99 0.59 -22.07 8.47
CA VAL A 99 0.33 -20.69 8.87
C VAL A 99 1.54 -20.18 9.66
N SER A 100 1.90 -18.92 9.48
CA SER A 100 2.97 -18.27 10.24
C SER A 100 2.50 -16.94 10.80
N GLN A 101 2.88 -16.61 12.03
CA GLN A 101 2.62 -15.31 12.62
C GLN A 101 3.69 -14.30 12.20
N VAL A 102 3.26 -13.08 11.87
CA VAL A 102 4.15 -11.93 11.72
C VAL A 102 3.53 -10.76 12.49
N LEU A 103 4.28 -10.21 13.46
CA LEU A 103 3.89 -9.01 14.19
C LEU A 103 4.83 -7.88 13.80
N LEU A 104 4.27 -6.73 13.43
CA LEU A 104 5.03 -5.55 13.03
C LEU A 104 4.50 -4.33 13.77
N THR A 105 5.37 -3.33 13.91
CA THR A 105 4.98 -1.98 14.30
C THR A 105 5.30 -0.98 13.20
N ARG A 106 4.73 0.22 13.31
CA ARG A 106 5.15 1.35 12.47
C ARG A 106 6.66 1.63 12.59
N HIS A 107 7.24 1.54 13.78
CA HIS A 107 8.68 1.76 13.96
C HIS A 107 9.51 0.71 13.20
N ASP A 108 9.05 -0.55 13.19
CA ASP A 108 9.69 -1.63 12.43
C ASP A 108 9.67 -1.39 10.92
N ILE A 109 8.60 -0.79 10.41
CA ILE A 109 8.47 -0.44 9.00
C ILE A 109 9.31 0.80 8.67
N ALA A 110 9.46 1.70 9.63
CA ALA A 110 10.20 2.94 9.44
C ALA A 110 11.71 2.73 9.34
N ASP A 111 12.23 1.87 10.22
CA ASP A 111 13.62 1.49 10.20
C ASP A 111 13.95 0.64 8.96
N ARG A 112 15.00 1.03 8.24
CA ARG A 112 15.40 0.36 6.99
C ARG A 112 15.81 -1.09 7.20
N ASN A 113 16.54 -1.38 8.29
CA ASN A 113 17.06 -2.71 8.54
C ASN A 113 15.94 -3.66 8.96
N GLN A 114 15.06 -3.20 9.85
CA GLN A 114 13.87 -3.94 10.28
C GLN A 114 12.92 -4.19 9.10
N TYR A 115 12.70 -3.20 8.23
CA TYR A 115 11.94 -3.38 6.99
C TYR A 115 12.53 -4.45 6.06
N LEU A 116 13.84 -4.42 5.82
CA LEU A 116 14.52 -5.41 4.98
C LEU A 116 14.47 -6.81 5.61
N ASN A 117 14.62 -6.91 6.92
CA ASN A 117 14.50 -8.17 7.66
C ASN A 117 13.08 -8.75 7.54
N ALA A 118 12.05 -7.90 7.64
CA ALA A 118 10.67 -8.30 7.42
C ALA A 118 10.46 -8.80 5.97
N GLN A 119 10.93 -8.05 4.95
CA GLN A 119 10.88 -8.49 3.55
C GLN A 119 11.52 -9.86 3.33
N ASN A 120 12.73 -10.06 3.83
CA ASN A 120 13.45 -11.34 3.71
C ASN A 120 12.68 -12.48 4.39
N THR A 121 12.07 -12.21 5.55
CA THR A 121 11.25 -13.17 6.27
C THR A 121 10.02 -13.54 5.46
N PHE A 122 9.27 -12.57 4.93
CA PHE A 122 8.13 -12.83 4.05
C PHE A 122 8.52 -13.65 2.82
N ALA A 123 9.64 -13.32 2.17
CA ALA A 123 10.13 -14.07 1.02
C ALA A 123 10.40 -15.55 1.35
N SER A 124 11.06 -15.81 2.49
CA SER A 124 11.35 -17.17 2.99
C SER A 124 10.08 -17.94 3.40
N LEU A 125 9.12 -17.27 4.05
CA LEU A 125 7.83 -17.88 4.42
C LEU A 125 7.04 -18.28 3.17
N MET A 126 6.98 -17.39 2.17
CA MET A 126 6.31 -17.64 0.91
C MET A 126 6.98 -18.77 0.12
N SER A 127 8.32 -18.84 0.07
CA SER A 127 9.02 -19.93 -0.62
C SER A 127 8.80 -21.29 0.03
N ARG A 128 8.52 -21.31 1.34
CA ARG A 128 8.15 -22.52 2.10
C ARG A 128 6.66 -22.87 1.99
N GLY A 129 5.89 -22.06 1.26
CA GLY A 129 4.47 -22.26 1.08
C GLY A 129 3.61 -21.91 2.30
N ALA A 130 4.15 -21.21 3.30
CA ALA A 130 3.36 -20.73 4.43
C ALA A 130 2.37 -19.63 4.00
N ILE A 131 1.32 -19.44 4.81
CA ILE A 131 0.35 -18.35 4.75
C ILE A 131 0.68 -17.42 5.93
N PRO A 132 1.35 -16.29 5.70
CA PRO A 132 1.61 -15.32 6.74
C PRO A 132 0.30 -14.66 7.21
N VAL A 133 0.08 -14.66 8.53
CA VAL A 133 -0.95 -13.88 9.21
C VAL A 133 -0.25 -12.72 9.92
N VAL A 134 -0.47 -11.52 9.39
CA VAL A 134 0.12 -10.27 9.82
C VAL A 134 -0.85 -9.53 10.73
N ASN A 135 -0.35 -9.03 11.85
CA ASN A 135 -1.08 -8.11 12.72
C ASN A 135 -0.11 -7.10 13.36
N GLU A 136 -0.64 -6.01 13.91
CA GLU A 136 0.15 -5.04 14.67
C GLU A 136 0.66 -5.69 15.97
N ASN A 137 1.88 -5.35 16.39
CA ASN A 137 2.39 -5.74 17.71
C ASN A 137 1.87 -4.79 18.79
N ASP A 138 0.62 -4.97 19.21
CA ASP A 138 -0.07 -4.08 20.16
C ASP A 138 0.69 -3.87 21.49
N THR A 139 1.44 -4.87 21.97
CA THR A 139 2.16 -4.81 23.26
C THR A 139 3.19 -3.68 23.33
N ILE A 140 3.80 -3.33 22.18
CA ILE A 140 4.83 -2.28 22.09
C ILE A 140 4.38 -1.10 21.23
N SER A 141 3.16 -1.13 20.71
CA SER A 141 2.60 -0.06 19.90
C SER A 141 1.97 1.01 20.78
N VAL A 142 2.43 2.26 20.64
CA VAL A 142 1.86 3.42 21.35
C VAL A 142 0.71 4.04 20.56
N GLN A 143 -0.40 4.35 21.24
CA GLN A 143 -1.63 4.88 20.61
C GLN A 143 -1.53 6.35 20.15
N GLU A 144 -0.48 7.08 20.52
CA GLU A 144 -0.40 8.55 20.41
C GLU A 144 -0.33 9.06 18.96
N ILE A 145 0.00 8.20 18.00
CA ILE A 145 -0.11 8.55 16.58
C ILE A 145 -1.40 7.93 16.03
N LYS A 146 -2.42 8.76 15.81
CA LYS A 146 -3.75 8.40 15.28
C LYS A 146 -3.73 7.92 13.81
N PHE A 147 -2.92 6.92 13.49
CA PHE A 147 -2.95 6.15 12.25
C PHE A 147 -2.51 4.72 12.57
N GLY A 148 -3.43 3.97 13.19
CA GLY A 148 -3.21 2.60 13.68
C GLY A 148 -4.41 1.73 13.33
N ASP A 149 -4.62 1.50 12.05
CA ASP A 149 -5.61 0.55 11.57
C ASP A 149 -4.95 -0.49 10.66
N ASN A 150 -5.48 -1.71 10.69
CA ASN A 150 -4.94 -2.79 9.88
C ASN A 150 -5.16 -2.55 8.37
N ASP A 151 -5.97 -1.55 7.96
CA ASP A 151 -6.06 -1.15 6.55
C ASP A 151 -4.69 -0.61 6.09
N THR A 152 -4.11 0.33 6.84
CA THR A 152 -2.79 0.90 6.54
C THR A 152 -1.67 -0.16 6.62
N LEU A 153 -1.66 -0.99 7.67
CA LEU A 153 -0.70 -2.09 7.81
C LEU A 153 -0.76 -3.05 6.63
N SER A 154 -1.96 -3.36 6.13
CA SER A 154 -2.14 -4.24 4.98
C SER A 154 -1.62 -3.64 3.68
N ALA A 155 -1.77 -2.33 3.48
CA ALA A 155 -1.21 -1.61 2.34
C ALA A 155 0.32 -1.57 2.38
N ILE A 156 0.90 -1.34 3.56
CA ILE A 156 2.35 -1.42 3.73
C ILE A 156 2.86 -2.84 3.45
N THR A 157 2.18 -3.85 4.00
CA THR A 157 2.51 -5.26 3.78
C THR A 157 2.44 -5.60 2.29
N ALA A 158 1.40 -5.15 1.59
CA ALA A 158 1.23 -5.35 0.16
C ALA A 158 2.36 -4.72 -0.67
N GLY A 159 2.75 -3.47 -0.37
CA GLY A 159 3.89 -2.84 -1.02
C GLY A 159 5.21 -3.54 -0.69
N MET A 160 5.40 -3.93 0.58
CA MET A 160 6.59 -4.63 1.08
C MET A 160 6.82 -5.96 0.37
N VAL A 161 5.77 -6.74 0.14
CA VAL A 161 5.85 -8.04 -0.53
C VAL A 161 5.62 -7.96 -2.05
N GLN A 162 5.52 -6.74 -2.59
CA GLN A 162 5.22 -6.48 -4.00
C GLN A 162 4.01 -7.27 -4.49
N ALA A 163 2.90 -7.16 -3.75
CA ALA A 163 1.66 -7.87 -4.05
C ALA A 163 1.06 -7.41 -5.39
N ASP A 164 0.42 -8.33 -6.11
CA ASP A 164 -0.39 -7.97 -7.28
C ASP A 164 -1.72 -7.36 -6.83
N TYR A 165 -2.29 -7.86 -5.72
CA TYR A 165 -3.59 -7.44 -5.19
C TYR A 165 -3.57 -7.20 -3.67
N LEU A 166 -4.30 -6.17 -3.25
CA LEU A 166 -4.74 -5.96 -1.87
C LEU A 166 -6.27 -5.95 -1.82
N PHE A 167 -6.86 -6.83 -1.03
CA PHE A 167 -8.29 -6.84 -0.74
C PHE A 167 -8.57 -6.23 0.63
N LEU A 168 -9.28 -5.11 0.65
CA LEU A 168 -9.80 -4.48 1.87
C LEU A 168 -11.24 -4.95 2.09
N MET A 169 -11.41 -5.98 2.93
CA MET A 169 -12.72 -6.56 3.22
C MET A 169 -13.50 -5.66 4.18
N THR A 170 -14.70 -5.23 3.78
CA THR A 170 -15.53 -4.25 4.52
C THR A 170 -17.01 -4.65 4.58
N ASP A 171 -17.78 -4.01 5.44
CA ASP A 171 -19.23 -4.21 5.60
C ASP A 171 -20.08 -3.74 4.40
N VAL A 172 -19.55 -2.88 3.54
CA VAL A 172 -20.15 -2.47 2.26
C VAL A 172 -19.62 -3.31 1.08
N ASP A 173 -20.34 -3.34 -0.04
CA ASP A 173 -19.91 -4.07 -1.25
C ASP A 173 -18.91 -3.30 -2.11
N CYS A 174 -18.99 -1.98 -2.15
CA CYS A 174 -18.09 -1.13 -2.90
C CYS A 174 -18.01 0.27 -2.25
N LEU A 175 -17.18 1.13 -2.83
CA LEU A 175 -17.16 2.55 -2.60
C LEU A 175 -18.34 3.21 -3.32
N TYR A 176 -18.96 4.18 -2.67
CA TYR A 176 -20.04 5.00 -3.22
C TYR A 176 -19.61 6.46 -3.28
N ASP A 177 -20.20 7.23 -4.19
CA ASP A 177 -20.00 8.69 -4.31
C ASP A 177 -20.41 9.45 -3.04
N LYS A 178 -21.39 8.93 -2.31
CA LYS A 178 -21.89 9.44 -1.03
C LYS A 178 -22.30 8.30 -0.11
N ASN A 179 -22.50 8.58 1.18
CA ASN A 179 -22.82 7.53 2.16
C ASN A 179 -24.18 6.84 1.85
N PRO A 180 -24.20 5.54 1.46
CA PRO A 180 -25.42 4.87 1.03
C PRO A 180 -26.42 4.61 2.15
N ARG A 181 -26.00 4.69 3.42
CA ARG A 181 -26.90 4.58 4.58
C ARG A 181 -27.71 5.85 4.81
N LYS A 182 -27.18 7.01 4.38
CA LYS A 182 -27.83 8.33 4.51
C LYS A 182 -28.50 8.77 3.22
N HIS A 183 -28.00 8.32 2.08
CA HIS A 183 -28.40 8.76 0.75
C HIS A 183 -28.79 7.55 -0.11
N PRO A 184 -30.09 7.28 -0.29
CA PRO A 184 -30.57 6.16 -1.12
C PRO A 184 -30.19 6.28 -2.61
N ASP A 185 -29.85 7.48 -3.08
CA ASP A 185 -29.41 7.77 -4.45
C ASP A 185 -27.90 7.62 -4.64
N ALA A 186 -27.17 7.11 -3.64
CA ALA A 186 -25.75 6.84 -3.72
C ALA A 186 -25.42 5.89 -4.88
N ARG A 187 -24.42 6.27 -5.69
CA ARG A 187 -24.00 5.51 -6.87
C ARG A 187 -22.69 4.77 -6.59
N PRO A 188 -22.57 3.52 -7.02
CA PRO A 188 -21.35 2.76 -6.83
C PRO A 188 -20.24 3.28 -7.75
N ILE A 189 -19.01 3.26 -7.23
CA ILE A 189 -17.78 3.57 -7.96
C ILE A 189 -17.06 2.25 -8.19
N GLU A 190 -17.07 1.73 -9.41
CA GLU A 190 -16.49 0.40 -9.71
C GLU A 190 -14.98 0.45 -9.97
N VAL A 191 -14.50 1.51 -10.60
CA VAL A 191 -13.08 1.69 -10.94
C VAL A 191 -12.63 3.08 -10.55
N VAL A 192 -11.45 3.16 -9.93
CA VAL A 192 -10.76 4.41 -9.59
C VAL A 192 -9.39 4.34 -10.26
N GLU A 193 -9.15 5.21 -11.24
CA GLU A 193 -7.88 5.29 -11.96
C GLU A 193 -6.86 6.13 -11.17
N ASP A 194 -7.26 7.33 -10.75
CA ASP A 194 -6.51 8.18 -9.84
C ASP A 194 -7.34 8.49 -8.59
N ILE A 195 -6.77 8.17 -7.44
CA ILE A 195 -7.38 8.44 -6.14
C ILE A 195 -7.23 9.91 -5.71
N ALA A 196 -6.40 10.71 -6.38
CA ALA A 196 -6.34 12.16 -6.19
C ALA A 196 -7.59 12.87 -6.73
N ASP A 197 -8.22 12.33 -7.76
CA ASP A 197 -9.43 12.89 -8.40
C ASP A 197 -10.73 12.47 -7.70
N LEU A 198 -10.62 11.66 -6.65
CA LEU A 198 -11.75 11.06 -5.97
C LEU A 198 -12.37 12.03 -4.95
N ASP A 199 -13.52 12.62 -5.29
CA ASP A 199 -14.34 13.44 -4.39
C ASP A 199 -15.38 12.57 -3.67
N VAL A 200 -15.04 12.06 -2.48
CA VAL A 200 -15.93 11.20 -1.67
C VAL A 200 -16.00 11.69 -0.23
N ASP A 201 -17.23 11.76 0.29
CA ASP A 201 -17.48 12.08 1.70
C ASP A 201 -17.03 10.93 2.62
N VAL A 202 -15.93 11.14 3.32
CA VAL A 202 -15.32 10.20 4.28
C VAL A 202 -15.74 10.44 5.74
N SER A 203 -16.74 11.28 6.00
CA SER A 203 -17.12 11.75 7.35
C SER A 203 -17.68 10.68 8.31
N SER A 204 -17.95 9.45 7.87
CA SER A 204 -18.46 8.38 8.76
C SER A 204 -17.34 7.53 9.39
N GLY A 205 -17.30 7.52 10.73
CA GLY A 205 -16.38 6.72 11.56
C GLY A 205 -16.60 5.20 11.47
N GLY A 206 -15.59 4.45 11.92
CA GLY A 206 -15.56 2.98 11.97
C GLY A 206 -16.53 2.35 12.98
N SER A 207 -16.55 1.02 13.05
CA SER A 207 -17.45 0.30 13.98
C SER A 207 -17.04 0.40 15.45
N SER A 208 -17.90 -0.01 16.39
CA SER A 208 -17.66 0.16 17.84
C SER A 208 -16.41 -0.58 18.35
N LEU A 209 -16.02 -1.67 17.69
CA LEU A 209 -14.87 -2.51 18.03
C LEU A 209 -13.68 -2.35 17.06
N GLY A 210 -13.91 -1.75 15.90
CA GLY A 210 -12.88 -1.48 14.89
C GLY A 210 -12.42 -0.02 14.93
N THR A 211 -11.14 0.24 14.65
CA THR A 211 -10.62 1.61 14.53
C THR A 211 -10.76 2.19 13.12
N GLY A 212 -11.15 1.38 12.12
CA GLY A 212 -11.09 1.73 10.70
C GLY A 212 -12.45 2.11 10.10
N GLY A 213 -12.46 3.18 9.28
CA GLY A 213 -13.61 3.71 8.56
C GLY A 213 -13.39 3.72 7.03
N MET A 214 -14.17 4.49 6.29
CA MET A 214 -13.94 4.64 4.83
C MET A 214 -12.67 5.47 4.56
N GLY A 215 -12.41 6.50 5.36
CA GLY A 215 -11.20 7.33 5.22
C GLY A 215 -9.89 6.55 5.36
N THR A 216 -9.84 5.56 6.26
CA THR A 216 -8.65 4.72 6.43
C THR A 216 -8.46 3.75 5.25
N LYS A 217 -9.55 3.24 4.66
CA LYS A 217 -9.50 2.42 3.44
C LYS A 217 -9.02 3.19 2.23
N LEU A 218 -9.48 4.43 2.06
CA LEU A 218 -8.97 5.30 0.99
C LEU A 218 -7.49 5.64 1.21
N THR A 219 -7.05 5.82 2.45
CA THR A 219 -5.62 6.02 2.75
C THR A 219 -4.81 4.77 2.41
N ALA A 220 -5.29 3.59 2.80
CA ALA A 220 -4.66 2.31 2.46
C ALA A 220 -4.63 2.07 0.94
N ALA A 221 -5.72 2.36 0.22
CA ALA A 221 -5.78 2.26 -1.23
C ALA A 221 -4.79 3.20 -1.91
N ARG A 222 -4.67 4.46 -1.45
CA ARG A 222 -3.66 5.41 -1.94
C ARG A 222 -2.25 4.88 -1.75
N LEU A 223 -1.98 4.32 -0.57
CA LEU A 223 -0.66 3.79 -0.23
C LEU A 223 -0.29 2.56 -1.07
N ALA A 224 -1.22 1.63 -1.23
CA ALA A 224 -1.02 0.40 -1.99
C ALA A 224 -0.91 0.67 -3.50
N THR A 225 -1.76 1.54 -4.06
CA THR A 225 -1.70 1.91 -5.48
C THR A 225 -0.40 2.62 -5.84
N ALA A 226 0.10 3.52 -4.98
CA ALA A 226 1.41 4.15 -5.13
C ALA A 226 2.58 3.14 -5.11
N ALA A 227 2.41 1.99 -4.43
CA ALA A 227 3.37 0.88 -4.46
C ALA A 227 3.20 -0.04 -5.68
N GLY A 228 2.25 0.23 -6.56
CA GLY A 228 1.94 -0.58 -7.74
C GLY A 228 1.02 -1.76 -7.50
N VAL A 229 0.28 -1.76 -6.38
CA VAL A 229 -0.64 -2.83 -6.00
C VAL A 229 -2.06 -2.49 -6.47
N THR A 230 -2.72 -3.41 -7.17
CA THR A 230 -4.16 -3.25 -7.47
C THR A 230 -4.96 -3.42 -6.17
N THR A 231 -5.69 -2.39 -5.74
CA THR A 231 -6.44 -2.45 -4.48
C THR A 231 -7.93 -2.64 -4.75
N VAL A 232 -8.59 -3.49 -3.97
CA VAL A 232 -10.01 -3.81 -4.11
C VAL A 232 -10.73 -3.62 -2.79
N ILE A 233 -11.85 -2.89 -2.81
CA ILE A 233 -12.82 -2.86 -1.71
C ILE A 233 -13.96 -3.79 -2.07
N THR A 234 -14.27 -4.74 -1.19
CA THR A 234 -15.39 -5.68 -1.37
C THR A 234 -15.95 -6.17 -0.04
N ARG A 235 -17.10 -6.85 -0.09
CA ARG A 235 -17.88 -7.24 1.09
C ARG A 235 -17.23 -8.36 1.91
N SER A 236 -17.07 -8.13 3.20
CA SER A 236 -16.48 -9.05 4.18
C SER A 236 -17.29 -10.31 4.43
N SER A 237 -18.63 -10.22 4.33
CA SER A 237 -19.52 -11.37 4.49
C SER A 237 -19.56 -12.30 3.27
N LYS A 238 -18.86 -11.94 2.17
CA LYS A 238 -18.74 -12.76 0.95
C LYS A 238 -17.28 -12.91 0.48
N PRO A 239 -16.37 -13.51 1.29
CA PRO A 239 -14.97 -13.70 0.91
C PRO A 239 -14.74 -14.46 -0.40
N GLY A 240 -15.66 -15.36 -0.76
CA GLY A 240 -15.60 -16.12 -2.01
C GLY A 240 -15.54 -15.24 -3.29
N ASN A 241 -15.95 -13.98 -3.20
CA ASN A 241 -15.87 -13.02 -4.30
C ASN A 241 -14.43 -12.74 -4.74
N ILE A 242 -13.42 -12.92 -3.88
CA ILE A 242 -12.02 -12.62 -4.21
C ILE A 242 -11.58 -13.37 -5.47
N ALA A 243 -11.88 -14.66 -5.57
CA ALA A 243 -11.44 -15.48 -6.70
C ALA A 243 -12.11 -15.07 -8.03
N SER A 244 -13.40 -14.70 -8.02
CA SER A 244 -14.07 -14.21 -9.24
C SER A 244 -13.57 -12.83 -9.64
N ILE A 245 -13.37 -11.92 -8.68
CA ILE A 245 -12.82 -10.58 -8.93
C ILE A 245 -11.41 -10.66 -9.55
N VAL A 246 -10.53 -11.50 -8.99
CA VAL A 246 -9.16 -11.67 -9.53
C VAL A 246 -9.21 -12.22 -10.96
N ARG A 247 -10.02 -13.25 -11.23
CA ARG A 247 -10.16 -13.83 -12.57
C ARG A 247 -10.66 -12.81 -13.59
N TYR A 248 -11.68 -12.02 -13.21
CA TYR A 248 -12.23 -10.96 -14.04
C TYR A 248 -11.23 -9.83 -14.30
N ALA A 249 -10.51 -9.37 -13.27
CA ALA A 249 -9.54 -8.30 -13.42
C ALA A 249 -8.35 -8.72 -14.31
N GLU A 250 -7.86 -9.96 -14.17
CA GLU A 250 -6.76 -10.47 -15.00
C GLU A 250 -7.19 -10.73 -16.45
N SER A 251 -8.44 -11.15 -16.71
CA SER A 251 -8.94 -11.29 -18.08
C SER A 251 -9.03 -9.94 -18.79
N GLN A 252 -9.50 -8.90 -18.10
CA GLN A 252 -9.54 -7.53 -18.61
C GLN A 252 -8.13 -7.00 -18.93
N LYS A 253 -7.15 -7.23 -18.05
CA LYS A 253 -5.75 -6.86 -18.30
C LYS A 253 -5.17 -7.59 -19.52
N ALA A 254 -5.48 -8.88 -19.69
CA ALA A 254 -5.02 -9.66 -20.83
C ALA A 254 -5.65 -9.17 -22.15
N ALA A 255 -6.94 -8.81 -22.12
CA ALA A 255 -7.63 -8.25 -23.28
C ALA A 255 -7.04 -6.88 -23.69
N ALA A 256 -6.83 -5.97 -22.73
CA ALA A 256 -6.22 -4.67 -22.98
C ALA A 256 -4.81 -4.78 -23.59
N LYS A 257 -3.97 -5.66 -23.03
CA LYS A 257 -2.62 -5.91 -23.56
C LYS A 257 -2.63 -6.49 -24.97
N SER A 258 -3.59 -7.36 -25.27
CA SER A 258 -3.74 -7.93 -26.62
C SER A 258 -4.12 -6.85 -27.62
N LEU A 259 -5.06 -5.96 -27.25
CA LEU A 259 -5.47 -4.83 -28.08
C LEU A 259 -4.29 -3.86 -28.36
N GLU A 260 -3.52 -3.47 -27.34
CA GLU A 260 -2.32 -2.64 -27.51
C GLU A 260 -1.29 -3.30 -28.44
N SER A 261 -1.01 -4.58 -28.26
CA SER A 261 -0.05 -5.31 -29.11
C SER A 261 -0.49 -5.42 -30.58
N SER A 262 -1.80 -5.36 -30.86
CA SER A 262 -2.32 -5.36 -32.23
C SER A 262 -2.26 -4.00 -32.92
N LEU A 263 -2.14 -2.91 -32.15
CA LEU A 263 -2.02 -1.54 -32.67
C LEU A 263 -0.56 -1.17 -33.02
N GLU A 264 0.43 -1.97 -32.59
CA GLU A 264 1.87 -1.71 -32.79
C GLU A 264 2.50 -2.44 -34.01
N LEU A 265 1.72 -3.07 -34.90
CA LEU A 265 2.26 -3.72 -36.10
C LEU A 265 2.67 -2.68 -37.17
N PRO A 266 3.92 -2.71 -37.70
CA PRO A 266 4.33 -1.78 -38.75
C PRO A 266 3.67 -2.15 -40.09
N ALA A 267 3.16 -1.13 -40.79
CA ALA A 267 2.65 -1.25 -42.15
C ALA A 267 3.76 -1.71 -43.11
N GLN A 268 3.82 -3.02 -43.39
CA GLN A 268 4.53 -3.55 -44.55
C GLN A 268 3.75 -4.66 -45.25
N SER A 269 3.28 -4.31 -46.45
CA SER A 269 3.24 -5.10 -47.69
C SER A 269 1.88 -5.00 -48.40
N THR A 270 1.69 -3.90 -49.10
CA THR A 270 0.80 -3.84 -50.27
C THR A 270 1.56 -4.35 -51.49
N ALA A 271 1.11 -5.48 -52.06
CA ALA A 271 0.92 -5.68 -53.51
C ALA A 271 0.77 -7.19 -53.82
N GLY A 272 -0.40 -7.58 -54.31
CA GLY A 272 -0.66 -8.91 -54.81
C GLY A 272 -2.16 -9.14 -55.06
N ILE A 273 -2.68 -8.56 -56.13
CA ILE A 273 -4.05 -8.74 -56.61
C ILE A 273 -4.24 -10.18 -57.10
N ALA A 274 -5.22 -10.90 -56.55
CA ALA A 274 -5.88 -12.03 -57.21
C ALA A 274 -7.34 -12.17 -56.74
N THR A 275 -8.22 -12.33 -57.72
CA THR A 275 -9.69 -12.41 -57.68
C THR A 275 -10.25 -13.65 -56.95
N PRO A 276 -11.53 -13.65 -56.53
CA PRO A 276 -12.09 -14.71 -55.69
C PRO A 276 -12.49 -15.92 -56.54
N ASP A 277 -12.07 -17.11 -56.12
CA ASP A 277 -12.70 -18.36 -56.55
C ASP A 277 -13.31 -19.07 -55.34
N SER A 278 -14.47 -19.65 -55.62
CA SER A 278 -15.38 -20.35 -54.75
C SER A 278 -14.84 -21.70 -54.26
N SER A 279 -15.41 -22.17 -53.15
CA SER A 279 -15.28 -23.51 -52.57
C SER A 279 -14.03 -23.78 -51.73
N GLN A 280 -14.17 -23.61 -50.41
CA GLN A 280 -13.87 -24.62 -49.38
C GLN A 280 -14.11 -23.97 -48.01
N ALA A 281 -15.03 -24.56 -47.23
CA ALA A 281 -15.22 -24.20 -45.84
C ALA A 281 -13.97 -24.61 -45.04
N PRO A 282 -13.30 -23.69 -44.31
CA PRO A 282 -12.42 -24.09 -43.25
C PRO A 282 -13.24 -24.28 -41.97
N ASP A 283 -12.95 -25.37 -41.28
CA ASP A 283 -13.53 -25.77 -40.02
C ASP A 283 -13.73 -24.61 -39.05
N SER A 284 -14.90 -24.62 -38.42
CA SER A 284 -15.26 -23.80 -37.27
C SER A 284 -14.13 -23.82 -36.23
N ALA A 285 -13.27 -22.81 -36.28
CA ALA A 285 -12.44 -22.46 -35.16
C ALA A 285 -13.37 -22.22 -33.98
N ASN A 286 -13.31 -23.11 -32.99
CA ASN A 286 -13.96 -22.97 -31.70
C ASN A 286 -13.51 -21.63 -31.09
N ASN A 287 -14.25 -20.57 -31.41
CA ASN A 287 -14.22 -19.34 -30.67
C ASN A 287 -14.98 -19.64 -29.38
N THR A 288 -14.33 -20.34 -28.44
CA THR A 288 -14.76 -20.38 -27.05
C THR A 288 -14.70 -18.95 -26.55
N THR A 289 -15.78 -18.21 -26.78
CA THR A 289 -16.17 -17.08 -25.96
C THR A 289 -16.21 -17.62 -24.54
N ILE A 290 -15.11 -17.41 -23.81
CA ILE A 290 -15.10 -17.60 -22.37
C ILE A 290 -16.18 -16.64 -21.89
N ASP A 291 -17.34 -17.15 -21.48
CA ASP A 291 -18.33 -16.37 -20.75
C ASP A 291 -17.66 -15.93 -19.46
N ILE A 292 -17.07 -14.73 -19.48
CA ILE A 292 -16.42 -14.17 -18.31
C ILE A 292 -17.56 -13.74 -17.39
N GLU A 293 -17.87 -14.61 -16.43
CA GLU A 293 -18.84 -14.33 -15.37
C GLU A 293 -18.49 -13.01 -14.69
N ILE A 294 -19.41 -12.05 -14.75
CA ILE A 294 -19.24 -10.73 -14.14
C ILE A 294 -19.23 -10.93 -12.62
N PRO A 295 -18.15 -10.53 -11.93
CA PRO A 295 -18.08 -10.71 -10.49
C PRO A 295 -19.09 -9.80 -9.78
N PRO A 296 -19.44 -10.11 -8.52
CA PRO A 296 -20.25 -9.22 -7.69
C PRO A 296 -19.66 -7.80 -7.60
N LEU A 297 -20.51 -6.84 -7.26
CA LEU A 297 -20.15 -5.44 -7.13
C LEU A 297 -18.96 -5.25 -6.17
N HIS A 298 -17.99 -4.45 -6.61
CA HIS A 298 -16.75 -4.13 -5.91
C HIS A 298 -16.17 -2.83 -6.48
N THR A 299 -15.22 -2.23 -5.76
CA THR A 299 -14.41 -1.12 -6.29
C THR A 299 -12.98 -1.57 -6.49
N ARG A 300 -12.41 -1.26 -7.66
CA ARG A 300 -11.01 -1.51 -7.99
C ARG A 300 -10.26 -0.20 -8.19
N PHE A 301 -9.23 0.00 -7.38
CA PHE A 301 -8.26 1.08 -7.54
C PHE A 301 -7.11 0.56 -8.39
N LEU A 302 -6.86 1.23 -9.51
CA LEU A 302 -5.77 0.87 -10.42
C LEU A 302 -4.43 1.28 -9.81
N PRO A 303 -3.37 0.48 -10.02
CA PRO A 303 -2.04 0.83 -9.55
C PRO A 303 -1.51 2.06 -10.29
N ASP A 304 -0.66 2.85 -9.63
CA ASP A 304 0.05 3.96 -10.27
C ASP A 304 0.91 3.42 -11.43
N PRO A 305 0.87 4.07 -12.62
CA PRO A 305 1.69 3.65 -13.77
C PRO A 305 3.21 3.74 -13.51
N HIS A 306 3.64 4.56 -12.56
CA HIS A 306 5.03 4.77 -12.17
C HIS A 306 5.24 4.48 -10.67
N PRO A 307 5.08 3.21 -10.23
CA PRO A 307 4.99 2.88 -8.82
C PRO A 307 6.33 3.00 -8.09
N ILE A 308 6.26 3.43 -6.83
CA ILE A 308 7.42 3.48 -5.93
C ILE A 308 7.54 2.12 -5.23
N ARG A 309 8.41 1.25 -5.75
CA ARG A 309 8.63 -0.10 -5.20
C ARG A 309 9.70 -0.22 -4.12
N ASP A 310 10.18 0.92 -3.64
CA ASP A 310 11.15 1.03 -2.55
C ASP A 310 10.43 1.52 -1.30
N ARG A 311 10.95 1.24 -0.10
CA ARG A 311 10.29 1.54 1.19
C ARG A 311 9.84 3.00 1.31
N TYR A 312 10.45 3.93 0.59
CA TYR A 312 10.08 5.34 0.62
C TYR A 312 8.62 5.64 0.21
N PHE A 313 7.90 4.70 -0.42
CA PHE A 313 6.47 4.88 -0.73
C PHE A 313 5.62 5.16 0.52
N TRP A 314 5.90 4.52 1.65
CA TRP A 314 5.12 4.73 2.87
C TRP A 314 5.45 6.06 3.56
N LEU A 315 6.67 6.57 3.42
CA LEU A 315 7.02 7.94 3.85
C LEU A 315 6.26 8.99 3.04
N LEU A 316 6.12 8.77 1.73
CA LEU A 316 5.47 9.71 0.81
C LEU A 316 3.94 9.70 0.91
N HIS A 317 3.34 8.52 1.13
CA HIS A 317 1.89 8.35 1.01
C HIS A 317 1.21 7.80 2.26
N GLY A 318 1.95 7.18 3.18
CA GLY A 318 1.42 6.51 4.38
C GLY A 318 1.42 7.37 5.64
N LEU A 319 2.04 8.55 5.61
CA LEU A 319 2.12 9.47 6.74
C LEU A 319 1.44 10.81 6.42
N ALA A 320 0.44 11.19 7.21
CA ALA A 320 -0.07 12.55 7.22
C ALA A 320 1.02 13.49 7.74
N PRO A 321 1.43 14.51 6.97
CA PRO A 321 2.42 15.46 7.46
C PRO A 321 1.77 16.40 8.49
N HIS A 322 2.46 16.62 9.62
CA HIS A 322 2.01 17.47 10.73
C HIS A 322 2.64 18.89 10.69
N GLY A 323 3.41 19.17 9.64
CA GLY A 323 4.01 20.46 9.38
C GLY A 323 4.83 20.46 8.09
N THR A 324 5.52 21.57 7.87
CA THR A 324 6.37 21.80 6.70
C THR A 324 7.73 22.30 7.14
N LEU A 325 8.79 21.68 6.63
CA LEU A 325 10.15 22.23 6.66
C LEU A 325 10.42 22.88 5.31
N PHE A 326 10.80 24.15 5.36
CA PHE A 326 11.26 24.88 4.20
C PHE A 326 12.78 24.76 4.13
N ILE A 327 13.29 24.24 3.01
CA ILE A 327 14.71 23.99 2.78
C ILE A 327 15.20 24.80 1.60
N ASP A 328 16.49 25.16 1.62
CA ASP A 328 17.11 25.83 0.49
C ASP A 328 17.49 24.85 -0.63
N ARG A 329 17.83 25.38 -1.81
CA ARG A 329 18.26 24.56 -2.96
C ARG A 329 19.54 23.76 -2.70
N GLY A 330 20.44 24.25 -1.85
CA GLY A 330 21.68 23.55 -1.50
C GLY A 330 21.39 22.29 -0.69
N ALA A 331 20.50 22.40 0.29
CA ALA A 331 19.96 21.29 1.06
C ALA A 331 19.26 20.30 0.16
N TYR A 332 18.33 20.74 -0.71
CA TYR A 332 17.66 19.84 -1.65
C TYR A 332 18.65 19.07 -2.55
N THR A 333 19.68 19.75 -3.07
CA THR A 333 20.73 19.13 -3.87
C THR A 333 21.55 18.10 -3.06
N ALA A 334 21.86 18.40 -1.80
CA ALA A 334 22.55 17.45 -0.92
C ALA A 334 21.68 16.22 -0.62
N LEU A 335 20.39 16.42 -0.35
CA LEU A 335 19.43 15.35 -0.04
C LEU A 335 19.20 14.41 -1.23
N THR A 336 19.03 14.96 -2.43
CA THR A 336 18.91 14.18 -3.67
C THR A 336 20.17 13.35 -3.96
N ASN A 337 21.35 13.85 -3.56
CA ASN A 337 22.62 13.14 -3.65
C ASN A 337 22.89 12.13 -2.52
N GLY A 338 21.96 11.94 -1.57
CA GLY A 338 22.12 10.93 -0.52
C GLY A 338 22.48 11.46 0.87
N ALA A 339 22.53 12.76 1.10
CA ALA A 339 22.78 13.32 2.42
C ALA A 339 21.53 13.33 3.32
N GLY A 340 21.73 13.43 4.64
CA GLY A 340 20.67 13.79 5.57
C GLY A 340 20.45 15.31 5.63
N LEU A 341 19.31 15.73 6.17
CA LEU A 341 18.98 17.14 6.33
C LEU A 341 19.69 17.70 7.57
N LEU A 342 20.66 18.58 7.36
CA LEU A 342 21.32 19.32 8.43
C LEU A 342 20.55 20.61 8.78
N PRO A 343 20.69 21.13 10.02
CA PRO A 343 19.98 22.36 10.42
C PRO A 343 20.32 23.56 9.54
N VAL A 344 21.57 23.66 9.05
CA VAL A 344 22.03 24.74 8.15
C VAL A 344 21.18 24.85 6.88
N GLY A 345 20.66 23.73 6.38
CA GLY A 345 19.84 23.66 5.17
C GLY A 345 18.37 24.01 5.39
N VAL A 346 17.94 24.18 6.64
CA VAL A 346 16.57 24.57 7.01
C VAL A 346 16.46 26.10 7.02
N VAL A 347 15.50 26.62 6.27
CA VAL A 347 15.16 28.05 6.17
C VAL A 347 14.07 28.40 7.18
N ASP A 348 13.00 27.61 7.21
CA ASP A 348 11.91 27.79 8.17
C ASP A 348 11.12 26.51 8.47
N VAL A 349 10.24 26.61 9.47
CA VAL A 349 9.39 25.53 9.97
C VAL A 349 7.97 26.07 10.22
N GLU A 350 6.98 25.41 9.64
CA GLU A 350 5.56 25.67 9.85
C GLU A 350 4.85 24.44 10.44
N GLY A 351 3.86 24.68 11.30
CA GLY A 351 3.11 23.63 12.01
C GLY A 351 3.62 23.38 13.43
N SER A 352 3.03 22.37 14.07
CA SER A 352 3.36 21.91 15.42
C SER A 352 3.49 20.40 15.38
N PHE A 353 4.71 19.91 15.55
CA PHE A 353 5.01 18.49 15.47
C PHE A 353 6.12 18.11 16.46
N GLY A 354 6.07 16.87 16.92
CA GLY A 354 7.05 16.25 17.80
C GLY A 354 8.22 15.61 17.05
N GLN A 355 9.11 14.96 17.80
CA GLN A 355 10.14 14.09 17.22
C GLN A 355 9.49 12.87 16.57
N GLN A 356 10.13 12.32 15.54
CA GLN A 356 9.68 11.17 14.75
C GLN A 356 8.33 11.36 14.05
N GLU A 357 7.85 12.60 13.92
CA GLU A 357 6.67 12.91 13.13
C GLU A 357 7.03 13.24 11.67
N CYS A 358 6.07 13.00 10.78
CA CYS A 358 6.21 13.29 9.35
C CYS A 358 5.98 14.77 9.07
N VAL A 359 6.84 15.35 8.23
CA VAL A 359 6.72 16.72 7.74
C VAL A 359 6.88 16.76 6.22
N ARG A 360 6.27 17.76 5.58
CA ARG A 360 6.53 18.10 4.17
C ARG A 360 7.91 18.74 4.06
N LEU A 361 8.65 18.40 3.00
CA LEU A 361 9.84 19.11 2.58
C LEU A 361 9.46 20.02 1.42
N SER A 362 9.47 21.33 1.68
CA SER A 362 9.17 22.36 0.69
C SER A 362 10.45 23.08 0.28
N ILE A 363 10.74 23.13 -1.03
CA ILE A 363 11.94 23.78 -1.55
C ILE A 363 11.61 25.24 -1.83
N LEU A 364 12.39 26.15 -1.26
CA LEU A 364 12.31 27.56 -1.62
C LEU A 364 13.26 27.90 -2.78
N PRO A 365 12.85 28.77 -3.72
CA PRO A 365 13.73 29.25 -4.79
C PRO A 365 15.03 29.88 -4.26
N THR A 366 14.91 30.77 -3.28
CA THR A 366 16.03 31.33 -2.51
C THR A 366 15.69 31.34 -1.01
N ARG A 367 16.67 31.63 -0.14
CA ARG A 367 16.44 31.67 1.31
C ARG A 367 15.57 32.86 1.75
N GLU A 368 15.47 33.87 0.90
CA GLU A 368 14.71 35.11 1.10
C GLU A 368 13.30 35.05 0.48
N SER A 369 13.01 34.02 -0.33
CA SER A 369 11.68 33.83 -0.91
C SER A 369 10.61 33.70 0.17
N PRO A 370 9.41 34.28 -0.03
CA PRO A 370 8.26 34.01 0.81
C PRO A 370 7.97 32.51 0.91
N LEU A 371 7.53 32.04 2.08
CA LEU A 371 7.22 30.62 2.30
C LEU A 371 6.13 30.08 1.36
N SER A 372 5.23 30.96 0.88
CA SER A 372 4.19 30.63 -0.10
C SER A 372 4.72 30.23 -1.48
N GLU A 373 5.97 30.54 -1.80
CA GLU A 373 6.63 30.11 -3.05
C GLU A 373 7.29 28.73 -2.93
N GLY A 374 7.21 28.09 -1.77
CA GLY A 374 7.79 26.78 -1.55
C GLY A 374 7.03 25.67 -2.31
N GLU A 375 7.76 24.88 -3.08
CA GLU A 375 7.22 23.70 -3.77
C GLU A 375 7.45 22.44 -2.93
N GLU A 376 6.39 21.68 -2.61
CA GLU A 376 6.52 20.39 -1.91
C GLU A 376 7.25 19.40 -2.82
N ALA A 377 8.46 19.03 -2.42
CA ALA A 377 9.29 18.08 -3.17
C ALA A 377 9.25 16.67 -2.58
N GLY A 378 8.94 16.56 -1.29
CA GLY A 378 9.04 15.29 -0.57
C GLY A 378 8.53 15.36 0.86
N ARG A 379 8.82 14.30 1.61
CA ARG A 379 8.46 14.15 3.02
C ARG A 379 9.61 13.59 3.83
N ALA A 380 9.61 13.88 5.13
CA ALA A 380 10.64 13.39 6.04
C ALA A 380 10.07 13.05 7.43
N LEU A 381 10.67 12.05 8.09
CA LEU A 381 10.58 11.92 9.55
C LEU A 381 11.69 12.73 10.21
N VAL A 382 11.32 13.60 11.15
CA VAL A 382 12.27 14.49 11.83
C VAL A 382 12.79 13.91 13.14
N ASN A 383 14.02 14.23 13.50
CA ASN A 383 14.64 13.83 14.77
C ASN A 383 14.38 14.83 15.91
N TYR A 384 13.87 16.02 15.58
CA TYR A 384 13.67 17.14 16.50
C TYR A 384 12.25 17.69 16.33
N SER A 385 11.65 18.17 17.41
CA SER A 385 10.32 18.81 17.36
C SER A 385 10.37 20.15 16.61
N ALA A 386 9.21 20.66 16.19
CA ALA A 386 9.09 21.95 15.51
C ALA A 386 9.74 23.10 16.30
N ILE A 387 9.57 23.09 17.63
CA ILE A 387 10.13 24.12 18.53
C ILE A 387 11.66 24.04 18.55
N GLU A 388 12.22 22.83 18.60
CA GLU A 388 13.66 22.61 18.60
C GLU A 388 14.27 22.98 17.25
N ILE A 389 13.67 22.53 16.13
CA ILE A 389 14.14 22.86 14.78
C ILE A 389 14.13 24.38 14.57
N LYS A 390 13.10 25.10 15.04
CA LYS A 390 13.06 26.57 14.97
C LYS A 390 14.24 27.25 15.67
N ARG A 391 14.80 26.63 16.72
CA ARG A 391 15.97 27.16 17.46
C ARG A 391 17.30 26.83 16.79
N ILE A 392 17.39 25.69 16.09
CA ILE A 392 18.64 25.22 15.46
C ILE A 392 18.73 25.50 13.95
N LYS A 393 17.64 25.94 13.29
CA LYS A 393 17.62 26.22 11.85
C LYS A 393 18.72 27.23 11.46
N GLY A 394 19.38 26.98 10.35
CA GLY A 394 20.51 27.79 9.86
C GLY A 394 21.82 27.60 10.62
N LEU A 395 21.86 26.83 11.72
CA LEU A 395 23.08 26.61 12.49
C LEU A 395 23.88 25.39 12.00
N SER A 396 25.17 25.35 12.36
CA SER A 396 25.99 24.14 12.25
C SER A 396 25.51 23.07 13.24
N SER A 397 25.52 21.79 12.84
CA SER A 397 25.13 20.65 13.68
C SER A 397 25.89 20.59 15.02
N ARG A 398 27.14 21.08 15.05
CA ARG A 398 27.95 21.16 16.28
C ARG A 398 27.35 22.06 17.36
N LYS A 399 26.46 22.99 16.99
CA LYS A 399 25.80 23.92 17.91
C LYS A 399 24.47 23.38 18.47
N ILE A 400 24.01 22.21 18.02
CA ILE A 400 22.72 21.65 18.47
C ILE A 400 22.73 21.48 19.99
N ALA A 401 23.71 20.75 20.54
CA ALA A 401 23.82 20.49 21.97
C ALA A 401 23.88 21.77 22.82
N GLU A 402 24.58 22.80 22.33
CA GLU A 402 24.67 24.11 23.00
C GLU A 402 23.31 24.83 23.07
N VAL A 403 22.51 24.74 21.99
CA VAL A 403 21.24 25.48 21.89
C VAL A 403 20.10 24.76 22.60
N ILE A 404 19.95 23.45 22.40
CA ILE A 404 18.80 22.69 22.92
C ILE A 404 19.14 21.80 24.12
N GLY A 405 20.41 21.72 24.53
CA GLY A 405 20.86 21.00 25.73
C GLY A 405 21.20 19.52 25.51
N TYR A 406 20.95 18.98 24.31
CA TYR A 406 21.29 17.62 23.91
C TYR A 406 21.46 17.54 22.37
N ALA A 407 22.06 16.46 21.86
CA ALA A 407 22.19 16.22 20.42
C ALA A 407 22.20 14.72 20.11
N ASP A 408 21.01 14.12 20.04
CA ASP A 408 20.88 12.70 19.68
C ASP A 408 21.23 12.41 18.21
N SER A 409 21.17 13.44 17.34
CA SER A 409 21.58 13.35 15.95
C SER A 409 22.18 14.66 15.45
N GLU A 410 23.12 14.59 14.53
CA GLU A 410 23.58 15.80 13.81
C GLU A 410 22.56 16.28 12.76
N TYR A 411 21.57 15.43 12.44
CA TYR A 411 20.60 15.65 11.38
C TYR A 411 19.23 16.00 11.93
N VAL A 412 18.58 16.99 11.31
CA VAL A 412 17.15 17.27 11.47
C VAL A 412 16.31 16.11 10.94
N ALA A 413 16.74 15.50 9.83
CA ALA A 413 16.18 14.26 9.32
C ALA A 413 17.30 13.41 8.69
N LEU A 414 17.38 12.13 9.06
CA LEU A 414 18.35 11.20 8.47
C LEU A 414 18.00 10.92 7.01
N ARG A 415 19.00 10.56 6.19
CA ARG A 415 18.78 10.28 4.76
C ARG A 415 17.74 9.18 4.55
N GLU A 416 17.80 8.13 5.35
CA GLU A 416 16.86 7.02 5.32
C GLU A 416 15.43 7.46 5.63
N ASN A 417 15.25 8.59 6.28
CA ASN A 417 13.95 9.10 6.67
C ASN A 417 13.42 10.17 5.73
N ILE A 418 14.06 10.37 4.56
CA ILE A 418 13.68 11.37 3.56
C ILE A 418 13.30 10.71 2.24
N ALA A 419 12.14 11.11 1.71
CA ALA A 419 11.63 10.66 0.43
C ALA A 419 11.22 11.85 -0.46
N PHE A 420 11.39 11.74 -1.78
CA PHE A 420 10.98 12.74 -2.77
C PHE A 420 10.01 12.15 -3.79
N PHE A 421 9.03 12.93 -4.24
CA PHE A 421 8.01 12.49 -5.21
C PHE A 421 8.58 12.24 -6.61
N LYS A 422 9.57 13.02 -7.04
CA LYS A 422 10.29 12.83 -8.30
C LYS A 422 11.66 12.24 -8.01
N ARG A 423 11.84 10.94 -8.29
CA ARG A 423 13.17 10.33 -8.40
C ARG A 423 13.56 10.28 -9.87
N GLU A 424 14.52 11.09 -10.28
CA GLU A 424 15.34 10.74 -11.44
C GLU A 424 16.16 9.49 -11.07
N GLY A 425 15.68 8.32 -11.49
CA GLY A 425 16.45 7.07 -11.58
C GLY A 425 16.99 6.48 -10.27
N SER A 426 16.14 5.91 -9.41
CA SER A 426 16.62 4.89 -8.47
C SER A 426 16.79 3.56 -9.20
N ARG A 427 18.06 3.13 -9.36
CA ARG A 427 18.42 1.79 -9.85
C ARG A 427 17.69 0.73 -9.02
N PRO A 428 17.15 -0.35 -9.64
CA PRO A 428 16.65 -1.49 -8.89
C PRO A 428 17.74 -2.08 -7.99
N GLY A 429 17.38 -2.41 -6.74
CA GLY A 429 18.27 -3.12 -5.84
C GLY A 429 18.60 -4.51 -6.39
N THR A 430 19.90 -4.72 -6.65
CA THR A 430 20.68 -5.97 -6.83
C THR A 430 20.14 -7.05 -7.79
N PRO A 431 20.96 -7.57 -8.74
CA PRO A 431 20.49 -8.47 -9.78
C PRO A 431 20.15 -9.86 -9.22
N SER A 432 19.00 -10.40 -9.61
CA SER A 432 18.79 -11.85 -9.65
C SER A 432 19.86 -12.45 -10.54
N GLY A 433 20.64 -13.38 -9.99
CA GLY A 433 21.78 -13.98 -10.67
C GLY A 433 21.37 -14.83 -11.85
N GLU A 434 21.32 -14.24 -13.03
CA GLU A 434 21.49 -14.93 -14.31
C GLU A 434 22.55 -14.19 -15.12
N ARG A 435 23.59 -14.93 -15.53
CA ARG A 435 24.68 -14.41 -16.35
C ARG A 435 24.15 -14.25 -17.78
N GLU A 436 24.08 -13.03 -18.29
CA GLU A 436 24.01 -12.79 -19.73
C GLU A 436 25.12 -11.87 -20.21
N LYS A 437 25.63 -12.23 -21.38
CA LYS A 437 26.86 -11.77 -22.02
C LYS A 437 26.66 -10.43 -22.73
N ASP A 438 27.76 -9.70 -22.84
CA ASP A 438 28.03 -8.49 -23.63
C ASP A 438 26.97 -8.09 -24.67
N VAL A 439 26.38 -6.90 -24.48
CA VAL A 439 25.83 -6.08 -25.56
C VAL A 439 26.25 -4.62 -25.36
N THR A 440 27.04 -4.12 -26.30
CA THR A 440 27.50 -2.72 -26.42
C THR A 440 26.34 -1.72 -26.55
N PRO A 441 26.42 -0.51 -25.96
CA PRO A 441 25.32 0.45 -26.00
C PRO A 441 25.25 1.19 -27.35
N LYS A 442 24.12 1.06 -28.06
CA LYS A 442 23.77 1.92 -29.19
C LYS A 442 23.42 3.33 -28.69
N ARG A 443 24.12 4.34 -29.20
CA ARG A 443 23.78 5.76 -29.06
C ARG A 443 22.48 6.05 -29.82
N TYR A 444 21.46 6.54 -29.12
CA TYR A 444 20.30 7.18 -29.75
C TYR A 444 20.65 8.64 -30.06
N SER A 445 20.55 9.02 -31.34
CA SER A 445 20.69 10.42 -31.78
C SER A 445 19.37 11.16 -31.59
N LEU A 446 19.41 12.30 -30.90
CA LEU A 446 18.31 13.26 -30.83
C LEU A 446 18.03 13.84 -32.22
N GLY A 447 16.90 13.43 -32.81
CA GLY A 447 16.32 14.03 -34.01
C GLY A 447 15.53 15.30 -33.65
N ARG A 448 15.83 16.38 -34.37
CA ARG A 448 15.23 17.73 -34.25
C ARG A 448 13.71 17.70 -34.45
N LEU A 449 12.99 18.26 -33.47
CA LEU A 449 11.62 18.75 -33.62
C LEU A 449 11.67 20.24 -34.03
N SER A 450 11.41 20.54 -35.30
CA SER A 450 10.87 21.84 -35.69
C SER A 450 10.21 21.74 -37.06
N ASN A 451 8.98 22.28 -37.12
CA ASN A 451 8.22 22.75 -38.28
C ASN A 451 7.06 21.84 -38.75
N TYR A 452 5.89 22.09 -38.17
CA TYR A 452 4.62 22.13 -38.91
C TYR A 452 3.91 23.45 -38.58
N VAL A 453 4.06 24.43 -39.48
CA VAL A 453 3.11 25.54 -39.66
C VAL A 453 3.02 25.78 -41.16
N ALA A 454 1.81 25.58 -41.69
CA ALA A 454 1.22 26.11 -42.93
C ALA A 454 1.88 25.81 -44.28
N GLY A 455 1.09 25.21 -45.18
CA GLY A 455 1.35 25.10 -46.62
C GLY A 455 0.77 23.85 -47.21
#